data_AF-A0A931M7U4-F1
#
_entry.id   AF-A0A931M7U4-F1
#
_cell.length_a   1.000
_cell.length_b   1.000
_cell.length_c   1.000
_cell.angle_alpha   90.00
_cell.angle_beta   90.00
_cell.angle_gamma   90.00
#
_symmetry.space_group_name_H-M   'P 1'
#
loop_
_entity.id
_entity.type
_entity.pdbx_description
1 polymer ?
#
loop_
_entity_poly.entity_id
_entity_poly.type
_entity_poly.pdbx_seq_one_letter_code
_entity_poly.pdbx_strand_id
1 'polypeptide(L)'
;GGLEFGEGTRDCLKREFKEEMSLEVEVGDHIYTTDYFQMSAFNNQFQIISIYYFAKAMEPITVPLRDKPFDFDEEQMKIYEAKKEIETFRFIDWNNFNADAVTLPIDKIVADMVKNIF
;
A
#
# COMPACT_ATOMS: atom_id res chain seq x y z
N GLY A 1 4.35 5.14 1.30
CA GLY A 1 4.66 6.57 1.10
C GLY A 1 5.59 6.91 -0.06
N GLY A 2 6.33 8.01 0.09
CA GLY A 2 7.08 8.69 -0.97
C GLY A 2 8.58 8.41 -0.92
N LEU A 3 9.25 8.44 -2.07
CA LEU A 3 10.69 8.25 -2.16
C LEU A 3 11.44 9.45 -1.57
N GLU A 4 12.38 9.20 -0.67
CA GLU A 4 13.23 10.24 -0.10
C GLU A 4 14.51 10.46 -0.92
N PHE A 5 15.06 11.69 -0.87
CA PHE A 5 16.29 12.01 -1.59
C PHE A 5 17.47 11.18 -1.07
N GLY A 6 18.11 10.42 -1.96
CA GLY A 6 19.23 9.53 -1.63
C GLY A 6 18.82 8.08 -1.39
N GLU A 7 17.52 7.77 -1.43
CA GLU A 7 16.99 6.43 -1.21
C GLU A 7 16.75 5.68 -2.54
N GLY A 8 16.99 4.37 -2.56
CA GLY A 8 16.56 3.49 -3.64
C GLY A 8 15.12 3.03 -3.44
N THR A 9 14.38 2.76 -4.52
CA THR A 9 12.94 2.41 -4.44
C THR A 9 12.63 1.18 -3.57
N ARG A 10 13.57 0.24 -3.47
CA ARG A 10 13.45 -0.94 -2.59
C ARG A 10 13.66 -0.60 -1.13
N ASP A 11 14.59 0.32 -0.84
CA ASP A 11 14.84 0.77 0.53
C ASP A 11 13.69 1.65 1.01
N CYS A 12 13.13 2.48 0.12
CA CYS A 12 11.88 3.19 0.36
C CYS A 12 10.77 2.24 0.76
N LEU A 13 10.53 1.18 -0.02
CA LEU A 13 9.46 0.25 0.33
C LEU A 13 9.70 -0.41 1.69
N LYS A 14 10.94 -0.81 2.02
CA LYS A 14 11.28 -1.36 3.34
C LYS A 14 11.03 -0.37 4.48
N ARG A 15 11.46 0.89 4.31
CA ARG A 15 11.25 1.95 5.30
C ARG A 15 9.76 2.18 5.55
N GLU A 16 8.97 2.29 4.49
CA GLU A 16 7.52 2.51 4.58
C GLU A 16 6.81 1.34 5.30
N PHE A 17 7.13 0.09 4.97
CA PHE A 17 6.62 -1.07 5.72
C PHE A 17 7.04 -1.03 7.21
N LYS A 18 8.24 -0.53 7.51
CA LYS A 18 8.70 -0.39 8.89
C LYS A 18 7.96 0.73 9.63
N GLU A 19 7.73 1.87 8.99
CA GLU A 19 7.07 3.04 9.57
C GLU A 19 5.57 2.79 9.78
N GLU A 20 4.89 2.26 8.76
CA GLU A 20 3.44 2.07 8.76
C GLU A 20 3.02 0.77 9.46
N MET A 21 3.82 -0.31 9.33
CA MET A 21 3.47 -1.64 9.84
C MET A 21 4.40 -2.22 10.90
N SER A 22 5.52 -1.56 11.24
CA SER A 22 6.58 -2.16 12.07
C SER A 22 7.07 -3.52 11.54
N LEU A 23 7.00 -3.73 10.23
CA LEU A 23 7.20 -5.03 9.59
C LEU A 23 8.49 -5.04 8.76
N GLU A 24 9.39 -5.98 9.03
CA GLU A 24 10.53 -6.28 8.17
C GLU A 24 10.09 -7.05 6.92
N VAL A 25 10.48 -6.55 5.75
CA VAL A 25 10.16 -7.15 4.45
C VAL A 25 11.38 -7.35 3.56
N GLU A 26 11.35 -8.43 2.79
CA GLU A 26 12.23 -8.64 1.65
C GLU A 26 11.50 -8.16 0.38
N VAL A 27 12.09 -7.21 -0.34
CA VAL A 27 11.52 -6.68 -1.59
C VAL A 27 12.12 -7.43 -2.77
N GLY A 28 11.28 -8.23 -3.44
CA GLY A 28 11.62 -9.13 -4.54
C GLY A 28 11.36 -8.52 -5.92
N ASP A 29 10.84 -9.30 -6.86
CA ASP A 29 10.79 -8.86 -8.26
C ASP A 29 9.90 -7.63 -8.50
N HIS A 30 10.32 -6.81 -9.46
CA HIS A 30 9.55 -5.68 -9.94
C HIS A 30 8.34 -6.18 -10.73
N ILE A 31 7.18 -5.59 -10.46
CA ILE A 31 5.92 -5.93 -11.13
C ILE A 31 5.62 -4.92 -12.23
N TYR A 32 5.62 -3.64 -11.87
CA TYR A 32 5.19 -2.58 -12.78
C TYR A 32 5.68 -1.21 -12.32
N THR A 33 5.96 -0.33 -13.28
CA THR A 33 6.20 1.09 -13.06
C THR A 33 5.21 1.85 -13.92
N THR A 34 4.56 2.84 -13.32
CA THR A 34 3.61 3.70 -14.04
C THR A 34 4.26 4.32 -15.28
N ASP A 35 3.72 4.02 -16.46
CA ASP A 35 4.24 4.46 -17.76
C ASP A 35 3.27 5.40 -18.51
N TYR A 36 2.19 5.81 -17.85
CA TYR A 36 1.20 6.77 -18.36
C TYR A 36 1.02 7.95 -17.39
N PHE A 37 0.34 9.00 -17.85
CA PHE A 37 0.06 10.15 -17.01
C PHE A 37 -0.96 9.81 -15.92
N GLN A 38 -0.50 9.82 -14.66
CA GLN A 38 -1.36 9.74 -13.49
C GLN A 38 -1.28 11.03 -12.67
N MET A 39 -2.41 11.73 -12.57
CA MET A 39 -2.57 12.83 -11.62
C MET A 39 -2.70 12.29 -10.19
N SER A 40 -2.07 12.93 -9.21
CA SER A 40 -2.24 12.60 -7.80
C SER A 40 -3.69 12.79 -7.36
N ALA A 41 -4.23 11.81 -6.64
CA ALA A 41 -5.54 11.91 -6.01
C ALA A 41 -5.58 12.95 -4.87
N PHE A 42 -4.42 13.36 -4.35
CA PHE A 42 -4.29 14.24 -3.19
C PHE A 42 -3.89 15.66 -3.56
N ASN A 43 -3.14 15.85 -4.66
CA ASN A 43 -2.71 17.17 -5.10
C ASN A 43 -2.68 17.26 -6.64
N ASN A 44 -3.58 18.06 -7.21
CA ASN A 44 -3.72 18.23 -8.66
C ASN A 44 -2.54 18.92 -9.36
N GLN A 45 -1.51 19.35 -8.63
CA GLN A 45 -0.26 19.88 -9.18
C GLN A 45 0.81 18.79 -9.34
N PHE A 46 0.57 17.59 -8.80
CA PHE A 46 1.55 16.50 -8.80
C PHE A 46 1.16 15.38 -9.74
N GLN A 47 2.12 14.96 -10.56
CA GLN A 47 2.08 13.70 -11.27
C GLN A 47 2.69 12.61 -10.39
N ILE A 48 2.09 11.43 -10.41
CA ILE A 48 2.55 10.27 -9.64
C ILE A 48 3.20 9.26 -10.56
N ILE A 49 4.32 8.69 -10.10
CA ILE A 49 4.92 7.48 -10.63
C ILE A 49 4.94 6.48 -9.48
N SER A 50 4.10 5.45 -9.57
CA SER A 50 4.12 4.33 -8.63
C SER A 50 4.97 3.19 -9.19
N ILE A 51 5.73 2.54 -8.31
CA ILE A 51 6.61 1.41 -8.63
C ILE A 51 6.22 0.25 -7.71
N TYR A 52 5.85 -0.87 -8.31
CA TYR A 52 5.29 -2.03 -7.63
C TYR A 52 6.31 -3.17 -7.62
N TYR A 53 6.41 -3.84 -6.49
CA TYR A 53 7.27 -4.99 -6.27
C TYR A 53 6.51 -6.07 -5.52
N PHE A 54 6.94 -7.32 -5.68
CA PHE A 54 6.61 -8.35 -4.70
C PHE A 54 7.36 -8.06 -3.41
N ALA A 55 6.65 -8.11 -2.28
CA ALA A 55 7.22 -8.00 -0.96
C ALA A 55 6.86 -9.24 -0.14
N LYS A 56 7.83 -9.76 0.61
CA LYS A 56 7.67 -10.90 1.50
C LYS A 56 7.90 -10.45 2.93
N ALA A 57 6.89 -10.66 3.78
CA ALA A 57 7.05 -10.49 5.22
C ALA A 57 8.09 -11.48 5.75
N MET A 58 9.08 -10.97 6.48
CA MET A 58 10.15 -11.78 7.08
C MET A 58 9.83 -12.20 8.51
N GLU A 59 8.72 -11.69 9.05
CA GLU A 59 8.20 -11.96 10.37
C GLU A 59 6.66 -11.94 10.35
N PRO A 60 5.98 -12.47 11.40
CA PRO A 60 4.53 -12.41 11.49
C PRO A 60 4.01 -10.96 11.48
N ILE A 61 2.95 -10.71 10.71
CA ILE A 61 2.29 -9.40 10.70
C ILE A 61 1.52 -9.22 12.00
N THR A 62 1.90 -8.21 12.79
CA THR A 62 1.33 -7.95 14.13
C THR A 62 0.46 -6.71 14.20
N VAL A 63 0.41 -5.89 13.12
CA VAL A 63 -0.51 -4.76 13.07
C VAL A 63 -1.96 -5.22 13.19
N PRO A 64 -2.85 -4.39 13.77
CA PRO A 64 -4.28 -4.67 13.75
C PRO A 64 -4.79 -4.78 12.31
N LEU A 65 -5.14 -6.01 11.91
CA LEU A 65 -5.77 -6.29 10.63
C LEU A 65 -7.28 -6.19 10.79
N ARG A 66 -7.94 -5.47 9.89
CA ARG A 66 -9.39 -5.28 9.93
C ARG A 66 -10.08 -6.11 8.86
N ASP A 67 -11.18 -6.74 9.23
CA ASP A 67 -12.00 -7.54 8.30
C ASP A 67 -13.00 -6.67 7.51
N LYS A 68 -13.30 -5.45 7.99
CA LYS A 68 -14.30 -4.55 7.39
C LYS A 68 -13.75 -3.12 7.21
N PRO A 69 -14.08 -2.46 6.09
CA PRO A 69 -13.88 -1.02 5.96
C PRO A 69 -14.62 -0.27 7.09
N PHE A 70 -13.96 0.68 7.74
CA PHE A 70 -14.55 1.62 8.71
C PHE A 70 -15.06 1.05 10.06
N ASP A 71 -14.52 -0.06 10.55
CA ASP A 71 -14.80 -0.53 11.92
C ASP A 71 -13.88 0.20 12.93
N PHE A 72 -14.27 1.41 13.35
CA PHE A 72 -13.54 2.23 14.33
C PHE A 72 -14.25 2.22 15.68
N ASP A 73 -13.56 1.81 16.74
CA ASP A 73 -14.04 1.97 18.12
C ASP A 73 -13.75 3.40 18.66
N GLU A 74 -14.35 3.75 19.80
CA GLU A 74 -14.21 5.09 20.42
C GLU A 74 -12.77 5.43 20.82
N GLU A 75 -11.91 4.44 21.10
CA GLU A 75 -10.49 4.66 21.39
C GLU A 75 -9.70 4.98 20.12
N GLN A 76 -10.03 4.33 19.00
CA GLN A 76 -9.43 4.57 17.70
C GLN A 76 -9.82 5.91 17.10
N MET A 77 -11.04 6.40 17.35
CA MET A 77 -11.43 7.76 16.97
C MET A 77 -10.58 8.82 17.67
N LYS A 78 -10.18 8.59 18.93
CA LYS A 78 -9.26 9.49 19.65
C LYS A 78 -7.83 9.44 19.08
N ILE A 79 -7.37 8.28 18.64
CA ILE A 79 -6.07 8.13 17.96
C ILE A 79 -6.11 8.81 16.59
N TYR A 80 -7.22 8.71 15.85
CA TYR A 80 -7.41 9.41 14.60
C TYR A 80 -7.43 10.93 14.77
N GLU A 81 -8.17 11.42 15.75
CA GLU A 81 -8.21 12.86 16.07
C GLU A 81 -6.83 13.38 16.48
N ALA A 82 -6.01 12.54 17.12
CA ALA A 82 -4.65 12.89 17.55
C ALA A 82 -3.60 12.79 16.43
N LYS A 83 -3.68 11.78 15.55
CA LYS A 83 -2.65 11.49 14.54
C LYS A 83 -3.01 11.91 13.12
N LYS A 84 -4.29 12.20 12.85
CA LYS A 84 -4.88 12.54 11.53
C LYS A 84 -4.64 11.53 10.40
N GLU A 85 -3.95 10.43 10.68
CA GLU A 85 -3.68 9.35 9.75
C GLU A 85 -3.96 8.04 10.49
N ILE A 86 -4.91 7.27 9.97
CA ILE A 86 -5.10 5.86 10.33
C ILE A 86 -5.18 5.14 9.00
N GLU A 87 -4.03 4.64 8.58
CA GLU A 87 -4.00 3.59 7.60
C GLU A 87 -4.45 2.30 8.28
N THR A 88 -5.34 1.58 7.62
CA THR A 88 -5.85 0.30 8.14
C THR A 88 -5.49 -0.78 7.14
N PHE A 89 -4.93 -1.86 7.64
CA PHE A 89 -4.48 -2.97 6.83
C PHE A 89 -5.53 -4.08 6.85
N ARG A 90 -5.75 -4.70 5.70
CA ARG A 90 -6.67 -5.83 5.56
C ARG A 90 -6.08 -6.85 4.60
N PHE A 91 -6.29 -8.13 4.90
CA PHE A 91 -6.10 -9.15 3.89
C PHE A 91 -7.30 -9.20 2.96
N ILE A 92 -7.04 -9.56 1.71
CA ILE A 92 -8.07 -9.83 0.71
C ILE A 92 -7.93 -11.29 0.33
N ASP A 93 -9.01 -12.05 0.44
CA ASP A 93 -9.04 -13.43 -0.05
C ASP A 93 -8.68 -13.45 -1.53
N TRP A 94 -7.76 -14.34 -1.92
CA TRP A 94 -7.26 -14.40 -3.28
C TRP A 94 -8.38 -14.56 -4.31
N ASN A 95 -9.42 -15.35 -4.04
CA ASN A 95 -10.53 -15.55 -4.97
C ASN A 95 -11.39 -14.30 -5.16
N ASN A 96 -11.33 -13.37 -4.21
CA ASN A 96 -12.05 -12.10 -4.25
C ASN A 96 -11.16 -10.93 -4.70
N PHE A 97 -9.85 -11.12 -4.85
CA PHE A 97 -8.92 -10.09 -5.30
C PHE A 97 -9.11 -9.78 -6.79
N ASN A 98 -9.32 -8.51 -7.13
CA ASN A 98 -9.44 -8.00 -8.49
C ASN A 98 -9.28 -6.46 -8.47
N ALA A 99 -9.33 -5.82 -9.64
CA ALA A 99 -9.28 -4.36 -9.76
C ALA A 99 -10.34 -3.59 -8.94
N ASP A 100 -11.52 -4.16 -8.66
CA ASP A 100 -12.55 -3.50 -7.85
C ASP A 100 -12.25 -3.56 -6.34
N ALA A 101 -11.30 -4.40 -5.92
CA ALA A 101 -10.87 -4.50 -4.53
C ALA A 101 -9.95 -3.33 -4.11
N VAL A 102 -9.49 -2.51 -5.05
CA VAL A 102 -8.59 -1.35 -4.83
C VAL A 102 -9.19 -0.07 -5.44
N THR A 103 -8.79 1.08 -4.91
CA THR A 103 -9.44 2.37 -5.25
C THR A 103 -8.66 3.17 -6.30
N LEU A 104 -7.32 3.20 -6.19
CA LEU A 104 -6.51 4.08 -7.03
C LEU A 104 -6.40 3.52 -8.46
N PRO A 105 -6.48 4.36 -9.50
CA PRO A 105 -6.47 3.90 -10.88
C PRO A 105 -5.25 3.04 -11.26
N ILE A 106 -4.05 3.38 -10.76
CA ILE A 106 -2.85 2.59 -11.04
C ILE A 106 -2.94 1.21 -10.37
N ASP A 107 -3.41 1.16 -9.11
CA ASP A 107 -3.52 -0.10 -8.37
C ASP A 107 -4.45 -1.08 -9.06
N LYS A 108 -5.53 -0.59 -9.71
CA LYS A 108 -6.44 -1.42 -10.50
C LYS A 108 -5.72 -2.17 -11.61
N ILE A 109 -4.86 -1.47 -12.34
CA ILE A 109 -4.07 -2.06 -13.43
C ILE A 109 -3.14 -3.15 -12.88
N VAL A 110 -2.46 -2.88 -11.77
CA VAL A 110 -1.54 -3.85 -11.16
C VAL A 110 -2.28 -5.04 -10.58
N ALA A 111 -3.47 -4.84 -9.99
CA ALA A 111 -4.31 -5.93 -9.50
C ALA A 111 -4.67 -6.92 -10.63
N ASP A 112 -5.07 -6.39 -11.80
CA ASP A 112 -5.34 -7.21 -12.98
C ASP A 112 -4.08 -7.89 -13.52
N MET A 113 -2.92 -7.22 -13.53
CA MET A 113 -1.65 -7.83 -13.92
C MET A 113 -1.29 -9.02 -13.02
N VAL A 114 -1.35 -8.82 -11.70
CA VAL A 114 -1.07 -9.87 -10.72
C VAL A 114 -2.03 -11.05 -10.85
N LYS A 115 -3.31 -10.79 -11.13
CA LYS A 115 -4.31 -11.84 -11.39
C LYS A 115 -4.12 -12.61 -12.69
N ASN A 116 -3.45 -12.02 -13.69
CA ASN A 116 -3.14 -12.73 -14.92
C ASN A 116 -1.84 -13.54 -14.84
N ILE A 117 -0.97 -13.23 -13.86
CA ILE A 117 0.26 -13.98 -13.61
C ILE A 117 0.00 -15.27 -12.81
N PHE A 118 -0.99 -15.27 -11.90
CA PHE A 118 -1.30 -16.35 -10.96
C PHE A 118 -2.76 -16.81 -11.03
#